data_AF-A0A6C0HD53-F1
#
_entry.id   AF-A0A6C0HD53-F1
#
_cell.length_a   1.000
_cell.length_b   1.000
_cell.length_c   1.000
_cell.angle_alpha   90.00
_cell.angle_beta   90.00
_cell.angle_gamma   90.00
#
_symmetry.space_group_name_H-M   'P 1'
#
loop_
_entity.id
_entity.type
_entity.pdbx_description
1 polymer ?
#
loop_
_entity_poly.entity_id
_entity_poly.type
_entity_poly.pdbx_seq_one_letter_code
_entity_poly.pdbx_strand_id
1 'polypeptide(L)' 'MPSKLTTFLSIMMFYILLSYILGPLAFYYFFGKNLKSAGNGFIVGSVLSIVLWYFYGSKMI' A
#
# COMPACT_ATOMS: atom_id res chain seq x y z
N MET A 1 4.31 -13.84 -21.37
CA MET A 1 4.60 -12.63 -20.58
C MET A 1 3.27 -12.01 -20.17
N PRO A 2 3.08 -11.59 -18.91
CA PRO A 2 1.87 -10.87 -18.53
C PRO A 2 1.73 -9.59 -19.36
N SER A 3 0.49 -9.23 -19.71
CA SER A 3 0.24 -7.99 -20.44
C SER A 3 0.56 -6.77 -19.56
N LYS A 4 0.80 -5.60 -20.17
CA LYS A 4 0.97 -4.34 -19.43
C LYS A 4 -0.21 -4.08 -18.48
N LEU A 5 -1.43 -4.41 -18.91
CA LEU A 5 -2.64 -4.31 -18.09
C LEU A 5 -2.57 -5.24 -16.87
N THR A 6 -2.15 -6.50 -17.08
CA THR A 6 -1.99 -7.47 -15.99
C THR A 6 -0.97 -6.96 -14.96
N THR A 7 0.18 -6.46 -15.41
CA THR A 7 1.20 -5.88 -14.52
C THR A 7 0.66 -4.68 -13.75
N PHE A 8 -0.02 -3.75 -14.41
CA PHE A 8 -0.65 -2.61 -13.75
C PHE A 8 -1.63 -3.04 -12.65
N LEU A 9 -2.55 -3.96 -12.96
CA LEU A 9 -3.53 -4.46 -12.00
C LEU A 9 -2.88 -5.14 -10.79
N SER A 10 -1.83 -5.94 -11.01
CA SER A 10 -1.08 -6.56 -9.92
C SER A 10 -0.42 -5.52 -9.01
N ILE A 11 0.18 -4.47 -9.58
CA ILE A 11 0.79 -3.37 -8.81
C ILE A 11 -0.29 -2.62 -8.00
N MET A 12 -1.44 -2.31 -8.61
CA MET A 12 -2.54 -1.63 -7.92
C MET A 12 -3.10 -2.48 -6.78
N MET A 13 -3.28 -3.79 -7.00
CA MET A 13 -3.71 -4.72 -5.94
C MET A 13 -2.73 -4.74 -4.77
N PHE A 14 -1.42 -4.76 -5.05
CA PHE A 14 -0.41 -4.67 -4.01
C PHE A 14 -0.54 -3.38 -3.19
N TYR A 15 -0.74 -2.22 -3.82
CA TYR A 15 -0.91 -0.95 -3.11
C TYR A 15 -2.21 -0.86 -2.31
N ILE A 16 -3.30 -1.46 -2.79
CA ILE A 16 -4.55 -1.58 -2.03
C ILE A 16 -4.30 -2.40 -0.76
N LEU A 17 -3.66 -3.56 -0.88
CA LEU A 17 -3.34 -4.39 0.29
C LEU A 17 -2.40 -3.68 1.26
N LEU A 18 -1.39 -2.98 0.75
CA LEU A 18 -0.44 -2.23 1.56
C LEU A 18 -1.13 -1.11 2.36
N SER A 19 -1.99 -0.33 1.70
CA SER A 19 -2.61 0.86 2.28
C SER A 19 -3.79 0.53 3.18
N TYR A 20 -4.66 -0.40 2.79
CA TYR A 20 -5.91 -0.69 3.48
C TYR A 20 -5.84 -1.85 4.46
N ILE A 21 -4.83 -2.72 4.35
CA ILE A 21 -4.70 -3.90 5.21
C ILE A 21 -3.39 -3.87 5.99
N LEU A 22 -2.25 -3.93 5.29
CA LEU A 22 -0.95 -4.11 5.96
C LEU A 22 -0.58 -2.91 6.83
N GLY A 23 -0.68 -1.69 6.31
CA GLY A 23 -0.39 -0.45 7.06
C GLY A 23 -1.26 -0.32 8.33
N PRO A 24 -2.60 -0.35 8.21
CA PRO A 24 -3.51 -0.26 9.35
C PRO A 24 -3.28 -1.36 10.39
N LEU A 25 -3.12 -2.62 9.96
CA LEU A 25 -2.88 -3.73 10.88
C LEU A 25 -1.52 -3.59 11.58
N ALA A 26 -0.46 -3.28 10.84
CA ALA A 26 0.86 -3.07 11.41
C ALA A 26 0.82 -1.97 12.47
N PHE A 27 0.21 -0.83 12.19
CA PHE A 27 0.14 0.25 13.17
C PHE A 27 -0.75 -0.09 14.37
N TYR A 28 -1.88 -0.75 14.15
CA TYR A 28 -2.75 -1.21 15.23
C TYR A 28 -2.01 -2.13 16.21
N TYR A 29 -1.16 -3.04 15.72
CA TYR A 29 -0.43 -3.97 16.58
C TYR A 29 0.87 -3.40 17.16
N PHE A 30 1.61 -2.56 16.43
CA PHE A 30 2.92 -2.05 16.87
C PHE A 30 2.87 -0.70 17.60
N PHE A 31 1.90 0.16 17.31
CA PHE A 31 1.79 1.52 17.87
C PHE A 31 0.57 1.71 18.79
N GLY A 32 -0.13 0.61 19.10
CA GLY A 32 -1.23 0.56 20.05
C GLY A 32 -2.55 0.13 19.41
N LYS A 33 -3.24 -0.78 20.09
CA LYS A 33 -4.50 -1.42 19.65
C LYS A 33 -5.71 -0.49 19.73
N ASN A 34 -5.64 0.64 19.05
CA ASN A 34 -6.71 1.63 18.96
C ASN A 34 -6.93 2.10 17.52
N LEU A 35 -8.13 2.63 17.26
CA LEU A 35 -8.56 3.04 15.93
C LEU A 35 -7.71 4.19 15.36
N LYS A 36 -7.20 5.08 16.22
CA LYS A 36 -6.33 6.18 15.79
C LYS A 36 -5.02 5.65 15.20
N SER A 37 -4.43 4.64 15.84
CA SER A 37 -3.21 3.99 15.34
C SER A 37 -3.45 3.32 13.99
N ALA A 38 -4.54 2.56 13.84
CA ALA A 38 -4.91 1.95 12.56
C ALA A 38 -5.10 3.01 11.45
N GLY A 39 -5.74 4.14 11.77
CA GLY A 39 -5.88 5.28 10.86
C GLY A 39 -4.53 5.89 10.45
N ASN A 40 -3.59 6.03 11.39
CA ASN A 40 -2.23 6.47 11.07
C ASN A 40 -1.53 5.48 10.12
N GLY A 41 -1.72 4.18 10.33
CA GLY A 41 -1.18 3.14 9.45
C GLY A 41 -1.76 3.20 8.03
N PHE A 42 -3.05 3.51 7.89
CA PHE A 42 -3.68 3.77 6.59
C PHE A 42 -3.00 4.94 5.85
N ILE A 43 -2.81 6.07 6.55
CA ILE A 43 -2.18 7.27 5.98
C ILE A 43 -0.75 6.96 5.53
N VAL A 44 0.06 6.36 6.41
CA VAL A 44 1.45 6.01 6.12
C VAL A 44 1.54 5.00 4.97
N GLY A 45 0.71 3.95 4.98
CA GLY A 45 0.66 2.96 3.91
C GLY A 45 0.26 3.56 2.55
N SER A 46 -0.66 4.53 2.56
CA SER A 46 -1.08 5.26 1.35
C SER A 46 0.04 6.13 0.79
N VAL A 47 0.71 6.91 1.64
CA VAL A 47 1.87 7.73 1.24
C VAL A 47 2.98 6.84 0.67
N LEU A 48 3.29 5.72 1.34
CA LEU A 48 4.28 4.76 0.85
C LEU A 48 3.88 4.17 -0.51
N SER A 49 2.61 3.83 -0.72
CA SER A 49 2.13 3.31 -2.00
C SER A 49 2.31 4.32 -3.14
N ILE A 50 2.05 5.61 -2.89
CA ILE A 50 2.29 6.69 -3.86
C ILE A 50 3.78 6.80 -4.19
N VAL A 51 4.65 6.77 -3.17
CA VAL A 51 6.11 6.82 -3.34
C VAL A 51 6.57 5.61 -4.18
N LEU A 52 6.11 4.41 -3.87
CA LEU A 52 6.47 3.19 -4.60
C LEU A 52 5.99 3.25 -6.06
N TRP A 53 4.78 3.75 -6.31
CA TRP A 53 4.30 3.97 -7.67
C TRP A 53 5.20 4.91 -8.45
N TYR A 54 5.50 6.09 -7.89
CA TYR A 54 6.26 7.11 -8.58
C TYR A 54 7.67 6.63 -8.94
N PHE A 55 8.38 6.00 -8.00
CA PHE A 55 9.77 5.62 -8.22
C PHE A 55 9.96 4.28 -8.93
N TYR A 56 9.04 3.32 -8.75
CA TYR A 56 9.18 1.95 -9.23
C TYR A 56 8.02 1.51 -10.12
N GLY A 57 6.80 1.50 -9.59
CA GLY A 57 5.65 0.90 -10.29
C GLY A 57 5.38 1.49 -11.67
N SER A 58 5.52 2.82 -11.81
CA SER A 58 5.34 3.54 -13.08
C SER A 58 6.33 3.14 -14.18
N LYS A 59 7.50 2.59 -13.82
CA LYS A 59 8.55 2.17 -14.75
C LYS A 59 8.44 0.71 -15.17
N MET A 60 7.54 -0.06 -14.55
CA MET A 60 7.37 -1.49 -14.80
C MET A 60 6.31 -1.80 -15.88
N ILE A 61 5.71 -0.77 -16.48
CA ILE A 61 4.57 -0.85 -17.40
C ILE A 61 4.87 -0.13 -18.71
#